data_AF-A0A957HFJ6-F1
#
_entry.id   AF-A0A957HFJ6-F1
#
_cell.length_a   1.000
_cell.length_b   1.000
_cell.length_c   1.000
_cell.angle_alpha   90.00
_cell.angle_beta   90.00
_cell.angle_gamma   90.00
#
_symmetry.space_group_name_H-M   'P 1'
#
loop_
_entity.id
_entity.type
_entity.pdbx_description
1 polymer ?
#
loop_
_entity_poly.entity_id
_entity_poly.type
_entity_poly.pdbx_seq_one_letter_code
_entity_poly.pdbx_strand_id
1 'polypeptide(L)'
;MGIFERYLSLWVALCIAAGVSLGAFVPSVFATIAALEVAHVNLPVAVLIWIMIYPMMIQVDFSSLKDAGKKQKGLALTLVVNWLIKPFTMAALGWLFFKGFFADWVDPQSASEYIAGMILLGVAPCTAMVFVWSQLTKGDPNYTLVQVSVNDIIMIFAFAPLAGFLLGVSDIQVPWQTLLLSVVLYVLLPLIAGVITRAALDQRNDHHRLHSFVHLLKPWSIIGLLSTVVLLFGFQAETILAQPQTI
;
A
#
# COMPACT_ATOMS: atom_id res chain seq x y z
N MET A 1 14.04 15.93 9.39
CA MET A 1 14.11 14.63 8.72
C MET A 1 15.15 13.79 9.44
N GLY A 2 14.83 12.54 9.79
CA GLY A 2 15.81 11.62 10.36
C GLY A 2 16.75 11.06 9.29
N ILE A 3 17.74 10.28 9.73
CA ILE A 3 18.72 9.64 8.84
C ILE A 3 18.03 8.64 7.90
N PHE A 4 17.03 7.91 8.41
CA PHE A 4 16.29 6.92 7.63
C PHE A 4 15.54 7.57 6.46
N GLU A 5 14.72 8.60 6.71
CA GLU A 5 13.91 9.23 5.65
C GLU A 5 14.79 9.85 4.57
N ARG A 6 15.97 10.37 4.96
CA ARG A 6 16.93 10.97 4.01
C ARG A 6 17.57 9.94 3.09
N TYR A 7 17.87 8.74 3.59
CA TYR A 7 18.55 7.68 2.83
C TYR A 7 17.62 6.52 2.46
N LEU A 8 16.30 6.74 2.46
CA LEU A 8 15.30 5.69 2.21
C LEU A 8 15.58 4.95 0.90
N SER A 9 15.89 5.65 -0.19
CA SER A 9 16.20 5.05 -1.48
C SER A 9 17.42 4.12 -1.42
N LEU A 10 18.44 4.49 -0.64
CA LEU A 10 19.63 3.65 -0.46
C LEU A 10 19.30 2.41 0.36
N TRP A 11 18.53 2.54 1.44
CA TRP A 11 18.08 1.39 2.23
C TRP A 11 17.25 0.41 1.42
N VAL A 12 16.31 0.92 0.60
CA VAL A 12 15.51 0.09 -0.29
C VAL A 12 16.40 -0.61 -1.32
N ALA A 13 17.36 0.09 -1.94
CA ALA A 13 18.30 -0.52 -2.88
C ALA A 13 19.14 -1.64 -2.24
N LEU A 14 19.61 -1.43 -1.01
CA LEU A 14 20.33 -2.47 -0.24
C LEU A 14 19.41 -3.66 0.08
N CYS A 15 18.16 -3.43 0.43
CA CYS A 15 17.18 -4.49 0.68
C CYS A 15 16.86 -5.29 -0.59
N ILE A 16 16.77 -4.64 -1.75
CA ILE A 16 16.60 -5.32 -3.04
C ILE A 16 17.80 -6.22 -3.32
N ALA A 17 19.02 -5.67 -3.22
CA ALA A 17 20.25 -6.44 -3.46
C ALA A 17 20.37 -7.62 -2.47
N ALA A 18 20.05 -7.41 -1.20
CA ALA A 18 20.05 -8.45 -0.19
C ALA A 18 18.96 -9.51 -0.46
N GLY A 19 17.74 -9.10 -0.81
CA GLY A 19 16.63 -9.99 -1.14
C GLY A 19 16.97 -10.91 -2.31
N VAL A 20 17.42 -10.34 -3.43
CA VAL A 20 17.82 -11.12 -4.61
C VAL A 20 18.99 -12.06 -4.29
N SER A 21 20.02 -11.57 -3.57
CA SER A 21 21.17 -12.42 -3.20
C SER A 21 20.75 -13.58 -2.30
N LEU A 22 19.96 -13.32 -1.26
CA LEU A 22 19.49 -14.34 -0.34
C LEU A 22 18.55 -15.34 -1.03
N GLY A 23 17.63 -14.87 -1.87
CA GLY A 23 16.75 -15.72 -2.67
C GLY A 23 17.52 -16.65 -3.61
N ALA A 24 18.65 -16.19 -4.16
CA ALA A 24 19.53 -16.99 -5.00
C ALA A 24 20.38 -18.02 -4.22
N PHE A 25 20.85 -17.69 -3.01
CA PHE A 25 21.70 -18.59 -2.22
C PHE A 25 20.91 -19.65 -1.44
N VAL A 26 19.68 -19.34 -1.00
CA VAL A 26 18.82 -20.24 -0.21
C VAL A 26 17.38 -20.27 -0.75
N PRO A 27 17.17 -20.67 -2.02
CA PRO A 27 15.84 -20.64 -2.66
C PRO A 27 14.81 -21.53 -1.94
N SER A 28 15.24 -22.65 -1.34
CA SER A 28 14.36 -23.56 -0.60
C SER A 28 13.69 -22.91 0.61
N VAL A 29 14.39 -21.99 1.30
CA VAL A 29 13.82 -21.24 2.44
C VAL A 29 12.74 -20.30 1.95
N PHE A 30 13.01 -19.53 0.89
CA PHE A 30 12.05 -18.61 0.30
C PHE A 30 10.84 -19.33 -0.29
N ALA A 31 11.02 -20.48 -0.94
CA ALA A 31 9.92 -21.33 -1.43
C ALA A 31 9.03 -21.83 -0.28
N THR A 32 9.62 -22.22 0.86
CA THR A 32 8.86 -22.65 2.03
C THR A 32 8.04 -21.50 2.62
N ILE A 33 8.62 -20.31 2.72
CA ILE A 33 7.93 -19.10 3.21
C ILE A 33 6.85 -18.66 2.21
N ALA A 34 7.10 -18.76 0.91
CA ALA A 34 6.14 -18.45 -0.14
C ALA A 34 4.92 -19.38 -0.08
N ALA A 35 5.13 -20.67 0.21
CA ALA A 35 4.07 -21.68 0.34
C ALA A 35 3.16 -21.46 1.57
N LEU A 36 3.52 -20.59 2.52
CA LEU A 36 2.67 -20.20 3.64
C LEU A 36 1.61 -19.17 3.20
N GLU A 37 0.73 -19.57 2.28
CA GLU A 37 -0.36 -18.75 1.77
C GLU A 37 -1.75 -19.35 1.98
N VAL A 38 -2.75 -18.49 2.09
CA VAL A 38 -4.17 -18.85 2.11
C VAL A 38 -4.88 -18.02 1.04
N ALA A 39 -5.53 -18.68 0.07
CA ALA A 39 -6.22 -18.01 -1.04
C ALA A 39 -5.34 -17.00 -1.81
N HIS A 40 -4.09 -17.38 -2.09
CA HIS A 40 -3.05 -16.55 -2.73
C HIS A 40 -2.58 -15.34 -1.90
N VAL A 41 -2.84 -15.36 -0.59
CA VAL A 41 -2.39 -14.34 0.35
C VAL A 41 -1.31 -14.91 1.27
N ASN A 42 -0.07 -14.46 1.09
CA ASN A 42 1.08 -14.93 1.88
C ASN A 42 1.00 -14.41 3.33
N LEU A 43 0.93 -15.32 4.29
CA LEU A 43 0.76 -15.01 5.71
C LEU A 43 1.98 -14.30 6.32
N PRO A 44 3.23 -14.72 6.08
CA PRO A 44 4.41 -13.97 6.51
C PRO A 44 4.41 -12.51 6.03
N VAL A 45 4.15 -12.28 4.74
CA VAL A 45 4.02 -10.94 4.18
C VAL A 45 2.88 -10.19 4.85
N ALA A 46 1.76 -10.86 5.12
CA ALA A 46 0.64 -10.22 5.76
C ALA A 46 0.95 -9.68 7.16
N VAL A 47 1.70 -10.44 7.96
CA VAL A 47 2.14 -9.99 9.28
C VAL A 47 3.08 -8.78 9.16
N LEU A 48 4.00 -8.78 8.19
CA LEU A 48 4.89 -7.65 7.96
C LEU A 48 4.13 -6.40 7.51
N ILE A 49 3.15 -6.56 6.62
CA ILE A 49 2.25 -5.48 6.20
C ILE A 49 1.45 -4.93 7.40
N TRP A 50 0.99 -5.79 8.30
CA TRP A 50 0.34 -5.37 9.54
C TRP A 50 1.27 -4.52 10.40
N ILE A 51 2.49 -5.00 10.67
CA ILE A 51 3.50 -4.24 11.42
C ILE A 51 3.76 -2.88 10.77
N MET A 52 3.76 -2.83 9.44
CA MET A 52 3.96 -1.60 8.65
C MET A 52 2.79 -0.63 8.74
N ILE A 53 1.57 -1.09 8.52
CA ILE A 53 0.36 -0.26 8.36
C ILE A 53 -0.28 0.10 9.70
N TYR A 54 -0.16 -0.74 10.72
CA TYR A 54 -0.81 -0.55 12.01
C TYR A 54 -0.57 0.82 12.67
N PRO A 55 0.66 1.39 12.67
CA PRO A 55 0.90 2.70 13.27
C PRO A 55 0.21 3.84 12.52
N MET A 56 -0.08 3.68 11.23
CA MET A 56 -0.90 4.62 10.48
C MET A 56 -2.38 4.48 10.82
N MET A 57 -2.89 3.26 10.92
CA MET A 57 -4.30 3.02 11.20
C MET A 57 -4.72 3.58 12.57
N ILE A 58 -3.82 3.58 13.55
CA ILE A 58 -4.02 4.24 14.86
C ILE A 58 -4.21 5.76 14.72
N GLN A 59 -3.58 6.38 13.72
CA GLN A 59 -3.64 7.83 13.52
C GLN A 59 -4.93 8.28 12.83
N VAL A 60 -5.73 7.36 12.27
CA VAL A 60 -7.05 7.67 11.70
C VAL A 60 -7.95 8.21 12.79
N ASP A 61 -8.52 9.40 12.57
CA ASP A 61 -9.40 10.06 13.54
C ASP A 61 -10.80 10.26 12.96
N PHE A 62 -11.76 9.48 13.45
CA PHE A 62 -13.16 9.60 13.04
C PHE A 62 -13.82 10.87 13.57
N SER A 63 -13.31 11.48 14.63
CA SER A 63 -13.83 12.75 15.14
C SER A 63 -13.51 13.91 14.20
N SER A 64 -12.37 13.84 13.51
CA SER A 64 -11.93 14.80 12.51
C SER A 64 -12.84 14.88 11.28
N LEU A 65 -13.67 13.86 11.00
CA LEU A 65 -14.67 13.92 9.92
C LEU A 65 -15.68 15.05 10.10
N LYS A 66 -15.96 15.47 11.34
CA LYS A 66 -16.85 16.61 11.60
C LYS A 66 -16.29 17.90 11.00
N ASP A 67 -14.97 18.00 10.90
CA ASP A 67 -14.26 19.13 10.32
C ASP A 67 -14.02 19.00 8.81
N ALA A 68 -14.32 17.84 8.20
CA ALA A 68 -14.20 17.63 6.76
C ALA A 68 -15.04 18.66 5.96
N GLY A 69 -16.14 19.12 6.54
CA GLY A 69 -17.00 20.15 5.96
C GLY A 69 -16.41 21.57 5.93
N LYS A 70 -15.31 21.86 6.65
CA LYS A 70 -14.75 23.22 6.74
C LYS A 70 -13.92 23.63 5.52
N LYS A 71 -13.26 22.68 4.85
CA LYS A 71 -12.38 22.91 3.68
C LYS A 71 -12.75 21.98 2.51
N GLN A 72 -14.00 22.07 2.07
CA GLN A 72 -14.63 21.16 1.09
C GLN A 72 -13.94 21.14 -0.27
N LYS A 73 -13.49 22.30 -0.78
CA LYS A 73 -12.90 22.39 -2.13
C LYS A 73 -11.64 21.55 -2.29
N GLY A 74 -10.74 21.61 -1.29
CA GLY A 74 -9.51 20.82 -1.32
C GLY A 74 -9.77 19.32 -1.14
N LEU A 75 -10.70 18.96 -0.25
CA LEU A 75 -11.06 17.55 -0.04
C LEU A 75 -11.73 16.97 -1.29
N ALA A 76 -12.68 17.69 -1.90
CA ALA A 76 -13.35 17.27 -3.12
C ALA A 76 -12.35 17.07 -4.27
N LEU A 77 -11.39 17.99 -4.44
CA LEU A 77 -10.32 17.84 -5.43
C LEU A 77 -9.51 16.57 -5.19
N THR A 78 -9.04 16.34 -3.95
CA THR A 78 -8.28 15.13 -3.60
C THR A 78 -9.10 13.86 -3.85
N LEU A 79 -10.38 13.85 -3.51
CA LEU A 79 -11.24 12.68 -3.72
C LEU A 79 -11.49 12.40 -5.20
N VAL A 80 -11.77 13.42 -6.00
CA VAL A 80 -11.92 13.27 -7.46
C VAL A 80 -10.63 12.77 -8.08
N VAL A 81 -9.49 13.35 -7.71
CA VAL A 81 -8.20 12.90 -8.25
C VAL A 81 -7.90 11.46 -7.85
N ASN A 82 -8.06 11.11 -6.57
CA ASN A 82 -7.68 9.78 -6.06
C ASN A 82 -8.63 8.66 -6.50
N TRP A 83 -9.93 8.92 -6.57
CA TRP A 83 -10.94 7.87 -6.82
C TRP A 83 -11.49 7.85 -8.25
N LEU A 84 -11.41 8.97 -8.97
CA LEU A 84 -11.95 9.08 -10.33
C LEU A 84 -10.86 9.26 -11.40
N ILE A 85 -9.85 10.09 -11.16
CA ILE A 85 -8.83 10.33 -12.20
C ILE A 85 -7.76 9.24 -12.14
N LYS A 86 -7.08 9.11 -11.00
CA LYS A 86 -5.90 8.25 -10.82
C LYS A 86 -6.14 6.79 -11.25
N PRO A 87 -7.20 6.09 -10.80
CA PRO A 87 -7.36 4.66 -11.12
C PRO A 87 -7.62 4.43 -12.62
N PHE A 88 -8.42 5.30 -13.23
CA PHE A 88 -8.76 5.22 -14.65
C PHE A 88 -7.58 5.60 -15.54
N THR A 89 -6.81 6.64 -15.16
CA THR A 89 -5.59 6.98 -15.89
C THR A 89 -4.54 5.87 -15.80
N MET A 90 -4.40 5.21 -14.64
CA MET A 90 -3.48 4.08 -14.48
C MET A 90 -3.91 2.88 -15.32
N ALA A 91 -5.21 2.55 -15.32
CA ALA A 91 -5.75 1.49 -16.17
C ALA A 91 -5.54 1.80 -17.66
N ALA A 92 -5.85 3.02 -18.10
CA ALA A 92 -5.70 3.45 -19.48
C ALA A 92 -4.23 3.45 -19.94
N LEU A 93 -3.32 3.96 -19.11
CA LEU A 93 -1.89 3.92 -19.39
C LEU A 93 -1.39 2.47 -19.45
N GLY A 94 -1.80 1.63 -18.50
CA GLY A 94 -1.41 0.24 -18.50
C GLY A 94 -1.85 -0.51 -19.75
N TRP A 95 -3.11 -0.35 -20.13
CA TRP A 95 -3.65 -0.90 -21.36
C TRP A 95 -2.92 -0.38 -22.61
N LEU A 96 -2.71 0.94 -22.70
CA LEU A 96 -2.06 1.58 -23.85
C LEU A 96 -0.62 1.09 -24.06
N PHE A 97 0.15 0.96 -22.98
CA PHE A 97 1.54 0.52 -23.07
C PHE A 97 1.65 -0.98 -23.32
N PHE A 98 0.93 -1.84 -22.58
CA PHE A 98 1.12 -3.29 -22.68
C PHE A 98 0.29 -3.96 -23.79
N LYS A 99 -0.87 -3.41 -24.18
CA LYS A 99 -1.67 -3.91 -25.31
C LYS A 99 -1.53 -3.07 -26.59
N GLY A 100 -0.91 -1.89 -26.51
CA GLY A 100 -0.65 -1.03 -27.66
C GLY A 100 0.82 -1.02 -28.06
N PHE A 101 1.64 -0.24 -27.35
CA PHE A 101 3.04 0.02 -27.74
C PHE A 101 3.97 -1.20 -27.61
N PHE A 102 3.81 -2.01 -26.58
CA PHE A 102 4.66 -3.17 -26.28
C PHE A 102 3.98 -4.51 -26.55
N ALA A 103 2.89 -4.51 -27.32
CA ALA A 103 2.11 -5.73 -27.58
C ALA A 103 2.93 -6.85 -28.24
N ASP A 104 3.89 -6.50 -29.10
CA ASP A 104 4.77 -7.47 -29.75
C ASP A 104 5.98 -7.89 -28.89
N TRP A 105 6.23 -7.17 -27.79
CA TRP A 105 7.44 -7.33 -26.97
C TRP A 105 7.17 -8.06 -25.64
N VAL A 106 5.93 -8.05 -25.18
CA VAL A 106 5.50 -8.64 -23.91
C VAL A 106 4.50 -9.75 -24.19
N ASP A 107 4.71 -10.92 -23.57
CA ASP A 107 3.77 -12.01 -23.65
C ASP A 107 2.36 -11.54 -23.17
N PRO A 108 1.26 -11.91 -23.86
CA PRO A 108 -0.09 -11.48 -23.51
C PRO A 108 -0.51 -11.80 -22.07
N GLN A 109 0.00 -12.88 -21.49
CA GLN A 109 -0.28 -13.25 -20.11
C GLN A 109 0.40 -12.27 -19.14
N SER A 110 1.72 -12.07 -19.25
CA SER A 110 2.50 -11.12 -18.45
C SER A 110 1.97 -9.70 -18.60
N ALA A 111 1.60 -9.29 -19.82
CA ALA A 111 0.96 -8.00 -20.07
C ALA A 111 -0.32 -7.82 -19.25
N SER A 112 -1.15 -8.87 -19.17
CA SER A 112 -2.39 -8.84 -18.37
C SER A 112 -2.10 -8.78 -16.86
N GLU A 113 -1.08 -9.51 -16.39
CA GLU A 113 -0.62 -9.47 -14.99
C GLU A 113 -0.08 -8.08 -14.61
N TYR A 114 0.72 -7.45 -15.48
CA TYR A 114 1.21 -6.08 -15.26
C TYR A 114 0.10 -5.04 -15.27
N ILE A 115 -0.87 -5.16 -16.18
CA ILE A 115 -2.06 -4.28 -16.20
C ILE A 115 -2.84 -4.44 -14.90
N ALA A 116 -3.07 -5.67 -14.43
CA ALA A 116 -3.74 -5.92 -13.17
C ALA A 116 -3.00 -5.27 -11.99
N GLY A 117 -1.67 -5.44 -11.93
CA GLY A 117 -0.82 -4.80 -10.92
C GLY A 117 -0.93 -3.28 -10.93
N MET A 118 -0.88 -2.64 -12.10
CA MET A 118 -1.03 -1.19 -12.23
C MET A 118 -2.41 -0.69 -11.82
N ILE A 119 -3.49 -1.43 -12.12
CA ILE A 119 -4.84 -1.10 -11.68
C ILE A 119 -4.92 -1.15 -10.15
N LEU A 120 -4.42 -2.23 -9.53
CA LEU A 120 -4.43 -2.39 -8.07
C LEU A 120 -3.62 -1.28 -7.37
N LEU A 121 -2.45 -0.93 -7.90
CA LEU A 121 -1.63 0.20 -7.43
C LEU A 121 -2.31 1.56 -7.65
N GLY A 122 -3.05 1.71 -8.75
CA GLY A 122 -3.81 2.90 -9.09
C GLY A 122 -4.95 3.17 -8.10
N VAL A 123 -5.70 2.13 -7.75
CA VAL A 123 -6.83 2.20 -6.80
C VAL A 123 -6.36 2.41 -5.36
N ALA A 124 -5.19 1.88 -4.98
CA ALA A 124 -4.65 2.02 -3.63
C ALA A 124 -4.24 3.48 -3.32
N PRO A 125 -4.79 4.12 -2.27
CA PRO A 125 -4.33 5.43 -1.84
C PRO A 125 -3.00 5.35 -1.08
N CYS A 126 -2.23 6.44 -1.12
CA CYS A 126 -0.99 6.55 -0.35
C CYS A 126 -1.24 7.45 0.87
N THR A 127 -1.15 6.88 2.07
CA THR A 127 -1.52 7.56 3.33
C THR A 127 -0.28 8.08 4.07
N ALA A 128 0.75 7.24 4.24
CA ALA A 128 1.99 7.59 4.93
C ALA A 128 2.73 8.76 4.29
N MET A 129 2.98 8.64 2.98
CA MET A 129 3.85 9.57 2.29
C MET A 129 3.23 10.97 2.19
N VAL A 130 1.89 11.05 2.16
CA VAL A 130 1.17 12.32 2.17
C VAL A 130 1.45 13.13 3.44
N PHE A 131 1.56 12.48 4.61
CA PHE A 131 1.95 13.18 5.84
C PHE A 131 3.37 13.74 5.77
N VAL A 132 4.31 12.95 5.24
CA VAL A 132 5.70 13.41 5.07
C VAL A 132 5.74 14.59 4.11
N TRP A 133 5.16 14.47 2.92
CA TRP A 133 5.11 15.57 1.95
C TRP A 133 4.44 16.81 2.52
N SER A 134 3.33 16.65 3.23
CA SER A 134 2.64 17.77 3.87
C SER A 134 3.54 18.49 4.88
N GLN A 135 4.29 17.75 5.70
CA GLN A 135 5.28 18.36 6.60
C GLN A 135 6.38 19.11 5.83
N LEU A 136 6.85 18.56 4.70
CA LEU A 136 7.89 19.20 3.88
C LEU A 136 7.41 20.48 3.22
N THR A 137 6.16 20.51 2.79
CA THR A 137 5.53 21.71 2.19
C THR A 137 4.97 22.66 3.23
N LYS A 138 5.22 22.44 4.53
CA LYS A 138 4.64 23.22 5.64
C LYS A 138 3.10 23.27 5.59
N GLY A 139 2.50 22.18 5.16
CA GLY A 139 1.06 21.96 5.12
C GLY A 139 0.44 21.86 6.50
N ASP A 140 -0.89 21.98 6.54
CA ASP A 140 -1.71 21.87 7.76
C ASP A 140 -1.84 20.38 8.16
N PRO A 141 -1.23 19.94 9.28
CA PRO A 141 -1.22 18.53 9.68
C PRO A 141 -2.62 18.01 10.01
N ASN A 142 -3.46 18.86 10.62
CA ASN A 142 -4.83 18.50 10.99
C ASN A 142 -5.68 18.31 9.74
N TYR A 143 -5.52 19.20 8.76
CA TYR A 143 -6.22 19.05 7.48
C TYR A 143 -5.74 17.83 6.70
N THR A 144 -4.45 17.53 6.76
CA THR A 144 -3.87 16.32 6.14
C THR A 144 -4.44 15.06 6.78
N LEU A 145 -4.57 15.05 8.11
CA LEU A 145 -5.17 13.95 8.86
C LEU A 145 -6.63 13.72 8.47
N VAL A 146 -7.40 14.79 8.30
CA VAL A 146 -8.79 14.71 7.81
C VAL A 146 -8.82 14.10 6.40
N GLN A 147 -7.97 14.56 5.48
CA GLN A 147 -7.92 14.01 4.12
C GLN A 147 -7.58 12.52 4.10
N VAL A 148 -6.56 12.11 4.86
CA VAL A 148 -6.14 10.71 4.95
C VAL A 148 -7.25 9.86 5.58
N SER A 149 -7.86 10.32 6.67
CA SER A 149 -8.95 9.60 7.35
C SER A 149 -10.17 9.39 6.44
N VAL A 150 -10.57 10.44 5.70
CA VAL A 150 -11.67 10.32 4.73
C VAL A 150 -11.31 9.37 3.60
N ASN A 151 -10.07 9.42 3.12
CA ASN A 151 -9.60 8.53 2.05
C ASN A 151 -9.60 7.06 2.49
N ASP A 152 -9.13 6.77 3.70
CA ASP A 152 -9.10 5.41 4.26
C ASP A 152 -10.49 4.83 4.46
N ILE A 153 -11.46 5.65 4.89
CA ILE A 153 -12.86 5.22 5.00
C ILE A 153 -13.42 4.86 3.63
N ILE A 154 -13.19 5.71 2.62
CA ILE A 154 -13.66 5.43 1.26
C ILE A 154 -13.00 4.16 0.73
N MET A 155 -11.72 3.92 1.03
CA MET A 155 -10.99 2.74 0.60
C MET A 155 -11.65 1.42 1.02
N ILE A 156 -12.19 1.33 2.22
CA ILE A 156 -12.87 0.13 2.72
C ILE A 156 -14.01 -0.31 1.78
N PHE A 157 -14.74 0.66 1.23
CA PHE A 157 -15.93 0.41 0.42
C PHE A 157 -15.65 0.49 -1.09
N ALA A 158 -14.74 1.35 -1.51
CA ALA A 158 -14.50 1.64 -2.93
C ALA A 158 -13.38 0.80 -3.53
N PHE A 159 -12.40 0.33 -2.75
CA PHE A 159 -11.22 -0.36 -3.30
C PHE A 159 -11.60 -1.63 -4.07
N ALA A 160 -12.28 -2.58 -3.44
CA ALA A 160 -12.63 -3.85 -4.08
C ALA A 160 -13.60 -3.69 -5.26
N PRO A 161 -14.69 -2.90 -5.16
CA PRO A 161 -15.59 -2.67 -6.30
C PRO A 161 -14.91 -1.95 -7.47
N LEU A 162 -14.10 -0.93 -7.21
CA LEU A 162 -13.43 -0.18 -8.28
C LEU A 162 -12.33 -1.01 -8.95
N ALA A 163 -11.53 -1.74 -8.17
CA ALA A 163 -10.54 -2.66 -8.71
C ALA A 163 -11.22 -3.77 -9.55
N GLY A 164 -12.28 -4.39 -9.03
CA GLY A 164 -13.04 -5.40 -9.76
C GLY A 164 -13.66 -4.87 -11.05
N PHE A 165 -14.19 -3.65 -11.02
CA PHE A 165 -14.73 -2.99 -12.22
C PHE A 165 -13.65 -2.74 -13.28
N LEU A 166 -12.51 -2.13 -12.90
CA LEU A 166 -11.43 -1.80 -13.85
C LEU A 166 -10.74 -3.06 -14.40
N LEU A 167 -10.57 -4.10 -13.59
CA LEU A 167 -10.06 -5.40 -14.04
C LEU A 167 -11.04 -6.05 -15.03
N GLY A 168 -12.34 -6.03 -14.72
CA GLY A 168 -13.38 -6.56 -15.60
C GLY A 168 -13.47 -5.84 -16.95
N VAL A 169 -13.34 -4.50 -16.97
CA VAL A 169 -13.28 -3.71 -18.22
C VAL A 169 -12.02 -4.02 -19.05
N SER A 170 -10.97 -4.52 -18.42
CA SER A 170 -9.70 -4.88 -19.08
C SER A 170 -9.66 -6.33 -19.58
N ASP A 171 -10.78 -7.07 -19.50
CA ASP A 171 -10.90 -8.50 -19.75
C ASP A 171 -9.99 -9.37 -18.88
N ILE A 172 -9.69 -8.91 -17.66
CA ILE A 172 -8.86 -9.65 -16.69
C ILE A 172 -9.79 -10.33 -15.70
N GLN A 173 -9.58 -11.63 -15.46
CA GLN A 173 -10.37 -12.39 -14.50
C GLN A 173 -10.24 -11.76 -13.10
N VAL A 174 -11.38 -11.41 -12.50
CA VAL A 174 -11.42 -10.74 -11.19
C VAL A 174 -11.32 -11.78 -10.06
N PRO A 175 -10.25 -11.80 -9.25
CA PRO A 175 -10.12 -12.75 -8.15
C PRO A 175 -10.89 -12.23 -6.91
N TRP A 176 -12.22 -12.26 -6.95
CA TRP A 176 -13.09 -11.71 -5.90
C TRP A 176 -12.78 -12.24 -4.51
N GLN A 177 -12.48 -13.54 -4.38
CA GLN A 177 -12.12 -14.15 -3.10
C GLN A 177 -10.84 -13.52 -2.53
N THR A 178 -9.78 -13.42 -3.34
CA THR A 178 -8.51 -12.82 -2.94
C THR A 178 -8.67 -11.33 -2.66
N LEU A 179 -9.37 -10.57 -3.51
CA LEU A 179 -9.62 -9.13 -3.30
C LEU A 179 -10.36 -8.85 -1.99
N LEU A 180 -11.46 -9.57 -1.72
CA LEU A 180 -12.23 -9.41 -0.49
C LEU A 180 -11.40 -9.82 0.73
N LEU A 181 -10.67 -10.94 0.65
CA LEU A 181 -9.81 -11.39 1.74
C LEU A 181 -8.68 -10.37 2.00
N SER A 182 -8.05 -9.82 0.96
CA SER A 182 -7.04 -8.78 1.07
C SER A 182 -7.59 -7.50 1.69
N VAL A 183 -8.80 -7.05 1.33
CA VAL A 183 -9.41 -5.87 1.96
C VAL A 183 -9.68 -6.14 3.45
N VAL A 184 -10.23 -7.30 3.78
CA VAL A 184 -10.49 -7.64 5.19
C VAL A 184 -9.18 -7.72 5.99
N LEU A 185 -8.19 -8.41 5.45
CA LEU A 185 -6.93 -8.68 6.13
C LEU A 185 -6.02 -7.45 6.22
N TYR A 186 -5.90 -6.66 5.15
CA TYR A 186 -4.92 -5.57 5.05
C TYR A 186 -5.49 -4.19 5.37
N VAL A 187 -6.82 -4.02 5.29
CA VAL A 187 -7.47 -2.74 5.54
C VAL A 187 -8.36 -2.83 6.77
N LEU A 188 -9.38 -3.70 6.73
CA LEU A 188 -10.45 -3.68 7.73
C LEU A 188 -9.94 -4.07 9.13
N LEU A 189 -9.21 -5.18 9.25
CA LEU A 189 -8.71 -5.64 10.54
C LEU A 189 -7.66 -4.69 11.17
N PRO A 190 -6.63 -4.21 10.44
CA PRO A 190 -5.71 -3.19 10.96
C PRO A 190 -6.42 -1.90 11.37
N LEU A 191 -7.44 -1.48 10.62
CA LEU A 191 -8.23 -0.31 10.95
C LEU A 191 -9.02 -0.50 12.23
N ILE A 192 -9.73 -1.62 12.38
CA ILE A 192 -10.48 -1.94 13.61
C ILE A 192 -9.53 -1.93 14.82
N ALA A 193 -8.39 -2.61 14.71
CA ALA A 193 -7.39 -2.66 15.77
C ALA A 193 -6.81 -1.27 16.08
N GLY A 194 -6.58 -0.45 15.04
CA GLY A 194 -6.12 0.93 15.16
C GLY A 194 -7.14 1.82 15.88
N VAL A 195 -8.43 1.71 15.53
CA VAL A 195 -9.53 2.45 16.17
C VAL A 195 -9.69 2.07 17.62
N ILE A 196 -9.64 0.77 17.96
CA ILE A 196 -9.71 0.30 19.35
C ILE A 196 -8.53 0.85 20.16
N THR A 197 -7.33 0.77 19.60
CA THR A 197 -6.11 1.27 20.25
C THR A 197 -6.15 2.78 20.45
N ARG A 198 -6.61 3.52 19.45
CA ARG A 198 -6.81 4.96 19.55
C ARG A 198 -7.84 5.28 20.63
N ALA A 199 -9.00 4.63 20.63
CA ALA A 199 -10.05 4.86 21.63
C ALA A 199 -9.56 4.59 23.07
N ALA A 200 -8.64 3.64 23.25
CA ALA A 200 -8.03 3.35 24.54
C ALA A 200 -6.97 4.38 24.99
N LEU A 201 -6.24 4.98 24.04
CA LEU A 201 -5.07 5.83 24.33
C LEU A 201 -5.32 7.33 24.13
N ASP A 202 -6.29 7.71 23.31
CA ASP A 202 -6.59 9.08 22.91
C ASP A 202 -7.66 9.67 23.84
N GLN A 203 -7.26 10.60 24.71
CA GLN A 203 -8.19 11.30 25.59
C GLN A 203 -8.52 12.67 25.02
N ARG A 204 -9.76 13.15 25.20
CA ARG A 204 -10.32 14.37 24.56
C ARG A 204 -9.45 15.63 24.63
N ASN A 205 -8.51 15.74 25.58
CA ASN A 205 -7.59 16.87 25.74
C ASN A 205 -6.10 16.47 25.83
N ASP A 206 -5.75 15.19 25.73
CA ASP A 206 -4.36 14.71 25.85
C ASP A 206 -4.06 13.64 24.79
N HIS A 207 -3.48 14.11 23.68
CA HIS A 207 -3.01 13.27 22.57
C HIS A 207 -1.59 12.75 22.83
N HIS A 208 -0.93 13.14 23.92
CA HIS A 208 0.48 12.83 24.17
C HIS A 208 0.74 11.33 24.28
N ARG A 209 -0.18 10.58 24.90
CA ARG A 209 -0.10 9.11 25.03
C ARG A 209 -0.17 8.42 23.68
N LEU A 210 -1.13 8.83 22.84
CA LEU A 210 -1.27 8.34 21.47
C LEU A 210 -0.02 8.65 20.65
N HIS A 211 0.45 9.90 20.67
CA HIS A 211 1.65 10.32 19.93
C HIS A 211 2.91 9.58 20.41
N SER A 212 3.08 9.38 21.71
CA SER A 212 4.21 8.62 22.27
C SER A 212 4.18 7.16 21.82
N PHE A 213 3.00 6.54 21.82
CA PHE A 213 2.81 5.17 21.37
C PHE A 213 3.08 5.02 19.86
N VAL A 214 2.56 5.93 19.04
CA VAL A 214 2.83 5.95 17.60
C VAL A 214 4.32 6.15 17.33
N HIS A 215 5.00 7.03 18.09
CA HIS A 215 6.44 7.24 17.97
C HIS A 215 7.24 5.98 18.31
N LEU A 216 6.82 5.20 19.31
CA LEU A 216 7.41 3.91 19.66
C LEU A 216 7.25 2.87 18.54
N LEU A 217 6.12 2.91 17.82
CA LEU A 217 5.84 1.97 16.73
C LEU A 217 6.49 2.36 15.39
N LYS A 218 6.91 3.61 15.21
CA LYS A 218 7.50 4.09 13.95
C LYS A 218 8.71 3.25 13.48
N PRO A 219 9.68 2.86 14.33
CA PRO A 219 10.78 1.98 13.92
C PRO A 219 10.31 0.59 13.45
N TRP A 220 9.26 0.05 14.07
CA TRP A 220 8.69 -1.24 13.67
C TRP A 220 8.07 -1.17 12.29
N SER A 221 7.39 -0.07 11.95
CA SER A 221 6.86 0.15 10.59
C SER A 221 7.96 0.13 9.54
N ILE A 222 9.10 0.77 9.85
CA ILE A 222 10.29 0.77 8.98
C ILE A 222 10.85 -0.63 8.80
N ILE A 223 11.00 -1.40 9.89
CA ILE A 223 11.48 -2.78 9.84
C ILE A 223 10.52 -3.67 9.03
N GLY A 224 9.21 -3.49 9.21
CA GLY A 224 8.17 -4.20 8.44
C GLY A 224 8.28 -3.91 6.95
N LEU A 225 8.42 -2.63 6.57
CA LEU A 225 8.63 -2.22 5.18
C LEU A 225 9.88 -2.86 4.57
N LEU A 226 11.05 -2.69 5.21
CA LEU A 226 12.32 -3.20 4.69
C LEU A 226 12.33 -4.73 4.61
N SER A 227 11.82 -5.41 5.63
CA SER A 227 11.68 -6.88 5.63
C SER A 227 10.76 -7.36 4.50
N THR A 228 9.66 -6.64 4.25
CA THR A 228 8.75 -6.97 3.14
C THR A 228 9.46 -6.84 1.80
N VAL A 229 10.25 -5.78 1.59
CA VAL A 229 11.04 -5.60 0.37
C VAL A 229 12.03 -6.76 0.18
N VAL A 230 12.83 -7.09 1.21
CA VAL A 230 13.78 -8.21 1.15
C VAL A 230 13.06 -9.51 0.78
N LEU A 231 11.91 -9.77 1.39
CA LEU A 231 11.16 -11.00 1.22
C LEU A 231 10.53 -11.09 -0.18
N LEU A 232 9.87 -10.03 -0.66
CA LEU A 232 9.26 -10.00 -2.00
C LEU A 232 10.31 -10.15 -3.11
N PHE A 233 11.45 -9.46 -3.00
CA PHE A 233 12.54 -9.61 -3.97
C PHE A 233 13.26 -10.95 -3.86
N GLY A 234 13.28 -11.55 -2.67
CA GLY A 234 13.77 -12.92 -2.49
C GLY A 234 12.88 -13.96 -3.16
N PHE A 235 11.55 -13.80 -3.12
CA PHE A 235 10.62 -14.66 -3.86
C PHE A 235 10.82 -14.58 -5.37
N GLN A 236 11.11 -13.38 -5.89
CA GLN A 236 11.29 -13.15 -7.32
C GLN A 236 12.74 -13.35 -7.78
N ALA A 237 13.66 -13.76 -6.90
CA ALA A 237 15.10 -13.79 -7.19
C ALA A 237 15.44 -14.69 -8.39
N GLU A 238 14.85 -15.88 -8.48
CA GLU A 238 15.07 -16.78 -9.61
C GLU A 238 14.60 -16.17 -10.94
N THR A 239 13.40 -15.57 -10.96
CA THR A 239 12.88 -14.89 -12.15
C THR A 239 13.74 -13.70 -12.54
N ILE A 240 14.19 -12.89 -11.58
CA ILE A 240 15.05 -11.72 -11.82
C ILE A 240 16.39 -12.14 -12.45
N LEU A 241 16.98 -13.23 -11.97
CA LEU A 241 18.26 -13.73 -12.47
C LEU A 241 18.13 -14.45 -13.81
N ALA A 242 17.03 -15.18 -14.04
CA ALA A 242 16.78 -15.90 -15.28
C ALA A 242 16.39 -14.98 -16.45
N GLN A 243 15.72 -13.87 -16.15
CA GLN A 243 15.11 -12.98 -17.13
C GLN A 243 15.44 -11.50 -16.90
N PRO A 244 16.73 -11.10 -16.91
CA PRO A 244 17.13 -9.74 -16.61
C PRO A 244 16.73 -8.70 -17.67
N GLN A 245 16.32 -9.14 -18.87
CA GLN A 245 16.01 -8.25 -20.00
C GLN A 245 14.51 -7.89 -20.09
N THR A 246 13.66 -8.60 -19.37
CA THR A 246 12.20 -8.44 -19.33
C THR A 246 11.72 -7.67 -18.11
N ILE A 247 12.64 -7.19 -17.27
CA ILE A 247 12.40 -6.38 -16.07
C ILE A 247 12.81 -4.93 -16.32
#